data_AF-A0A646IHX9-F1
#
_entry.id   AF-A0A646IHX9-F1
#
_cell.length_a   1.000
_cell.length_b   1.000
_cell.length_c   1.000
_cell.angle_alpha   90.00
_cell.angle_beta   90.00
_cell.angle_gamma   90.00
#
_symmetry.space_group_name_H-M   'P 1'
#
loop_
_entity.id
_entity.type
_entity.pdbx_description
1 polymer ?
#
loop_
_entity_poly.entity_id
_entity_poly.type
_entity_poly.pdbx_seq_one_letter_code
_entity_poly.pdbx_strand_id
1 'polypeptide(L)'
;KIILAGCLLAAITYIPIFKGLTHFANPAIEEARSSSPALVVADPATCSFQFDPVGLRKFTSSCDVATAALTKAGVPYDVQPAAAGSLAMVNVGSASVTSYEAAGLTKEEGKAKADAFGAELKTALTTAGYPAKADGARINIAGTIFMLWLLVLYVT
;
A
#
# COMPACT_ATOMS: atom_id res chain seq x y z
N LYS A 1 -33.42 -11.90 -2.49
CA LYS A 1 -32.75 -13.05 -3.15
C LYS A 1 -31.67 -12.61 -4.13
N ILE A 2 -31.98 -11.74 -5.10
CA ILE A 2 -30.98 -11.20 -6.06
C ILE A 2 -29.84 -10.44 -5.37
N ILE A 3 -30.16 -9.56 -4.41
CA ILE A 3 -29.14 -8.81 -3.65
C ILE A 3 -28.17 -9.75 -2.90
N LEU A 4 -28.69 -10.77 -2.21
CA LEU A 4 -27.86 -11.75 -1.49
C LEU A 4 -27.01 -12.60 -2.44
N ALA A 5 -27.54 -12.93 -3.63
CA ALA A 5 -26.78 -13.64 -4.66
C ALA A 5 -25.64 -12.77 -5.21
N GLY A 6 -25.89 -11.48 -5.44
CA GLY A 6 -24.86 -10.50 -5.83
C GLY A 6 -23.78 -10.32 -4.77
N CYS A 7 -24.16 -10.18 -3.49
CA CYS A 7 -23.21 -10.09 -2.38
C CYS A 7 -22.37 -11.37 -2.24
N LEU A 8 -22.98 -12.54 -2.39
CA LEU A 8 -22.25 -13.82 -2.34
C LEU A 8 -21.27 -13.96 -3.50
N LEU A 9 -21.69 -13.59 -4.72
CA LEU A 9 -20.83 -13.58 -5.89
C LEU A 9 -19.62 -12.67 -5.66
N ALA A 10 -19.86 -11.42 -5.24
CA ALA A 10 -18.79 -10.46 -4.96
C ALA A 10 -17.83 -10.94 -3.87
N ALA A 11 -18.36 -11.54 -2.79
CA ALA A 11 -17.54 -12.07 -1.71
C ALA A 11 -16.58 -13.18 -2.19
N ILE A 12 -17.00 -13.99 -3.17
CA ILE A 12 -16.20 -15.07 -3.72
C ILE A 12 -15.22 -14.57 -4.79
N THR A 13 -15.59 -13.55 -5.57
CA THR A 13 -14.83 -13.17 -6.78
C THR A 13 -13.98 -11.91 -6.64
N TYR A 14 -14.20 -11.00 -5.69
CA TYR A 14 -13.40 -9.78 -5.58
C TYR A 14 -11.92 -10.05 -5.36
N ILE A 15 -11.57 -10.93 -4.42
CA ILE A 15 -10.16 -11.28 -4.16
C ILE A 15 -9.46 -11.80 -5.43
N PRO A 16 -9.98 -12.82 -6.15
CA PRO A 16 -9.33 -13.27 -7.37
C PRO A 16 -9.34 -12.23 -8.50
N ILE A 17 -10.38 -11.39 -8.63
CA ILE A 17 -10.39 -10.31 -9.63
C ILE A 17 -9.28 -9.29 -9.38
N PHE A 18 -9.13 -8.82 -8.14
CA PHE A 18 -8.08 -7.85 -7.81
C PHE A 18 -6.68 -8.46 -7.89
N LYS A 19 -6.51 -9.75 -7.55
CA LYS A 19 -5.27 -10.48 -7.84
C LYS A 19 -4.98 -10.53 -9.34
N GLY A 20 -5.99 -10.84 -10.15
CA GLY A 20 -5.89 -10.81 -11.61
C GLY A 20 -5.54 -9.43 -12.16
N LEU A 21 -6.12 -8.36 -11.61
CA LEU A 21 -5.75 -6.98 -11.96
C LEU A 21 -4.30 -6.67 -11.61
N THR A 22 -3.81 -7.07 -10.43
CA THR A 22 -2.39 -6.90 -10.09
C THR A 22 -1.50 -7.67 -11.07
N HIS A 23 -1.83 -8.93 -11.36
CA HIS A 23 -1.07 -9.78 -12.27
C HIS A 23 -1.02 -9.21 -13.70
N PHE A 24 -2.15 -8.77 -14.25
CA PHE A 24 -2.23 -8.27 -15.62
C PHE A 24 -1.76 -6.83 -15.78
N ALA A 25 -2.04 -5.96 -14.81
CA ALA A 25 -1.73 -4.53 -14.90
C ALA A 25 -0.33 -4.19 -14.38
N ASN A 26 0.23 -4.98 -13.46
CA ASN A 26 1.56 -4.73 -12.90
C ASN A 26 2.22 -6.01 -12.35
N PRO A 27 2.64 -6.95 -13.23
CA PRO A 27 3.28 -8.20 -12.80
C PRO A 27 4.58 -7.95 -12.02
N ALA A 28 5.28 -6.86 -12.28
CA ALA A 28 6.50 -6.51 -11.55
C ALA A 28 6.24 -6.20 -10.07
N ILE A 29 5.11 -5.57 -9.70
CA ILE A 29 4.74 -5.39 -8.28
C ILE A 29 4.41 -6.73 -7.62
N GLU A 30 3.76 -7.66 -8.34
CA GLU A 30 3.47 -8.99 -7.81
C GLU A 30 4.76 -9.78 -7.53
N GLU A 31 5.72 -9.74 -8.46
CA GLU A 31 7.05 -10.35 -8.33
C GLU A 31 7.85 -9.72 -7.19
N ALA A 32 7.85 -8.39 -7.08
CA ALA A 32 8.53 -7.69 -5.98
C ALA A 32 7.91 -8.02 -4.62
N ARG A 33 6.58 -8.08 -4.54
CA ARG A 33 5.87 -8.47 -3.30
C ARG A 33 6.21 -9.89 -2.86
N SER A 34 6.27 -10.83 -3.80
CA SER A 34 6.55 -12.24 -3.50
C SER A 34 8.01 -12.49 -3.11
N SER A 35 8.96 -11.76 -3.71
CA SER A 35 10.39 -11.91 -3.44
C SER A 35 10.88 -11.06 -2.26
N SER A 36 10.31 -9.87 -2.06
CA SER A 36 10.74 -8.89 -1.07
C SER A 36 9.53 -8.21 -0.41
N PRO A 37 8.75 -8.92 0.43
CA PRO A 37 7.55 -8.35 1.04
C PRO A 37 7.88 -7.11 1.87
N ALA A 38 7.08 -6.05 1.72
CA ALA A 38 7.17 -4.86 2.55
C ALA A 38 6.42 -5.09 3.88
N LEU A 39 7.14 -4.98 5.00
CA LEU A 39 6.61 -5.17 6.35
C LEU A 39 6.75 -3.88 7.14
N VAL A 40 5.64 -3.38 7.68
CA VAL A 40 5.64 -2.26 8.61
C VAL A 40 5.66 -2.81 10.03
N VAL A 41 6.79 -2.72 10.70
CA VAL A 41 6.97 -3.14 12.09
C VAL A 41 6.68 -1.94 12.98
N ALA A 42 5.56 -1.95 13.71
CA ALA A 42 5.11 -0.81 14.50
C ALA A 42 4.19 -1.23 15.65
N ASP A 43 3.98 -0.32 16.61
CA ASP A 43 2.94 -0.48 17.63
C ASP A 43 1.56 -0.43 16.96
N PRO A 44 0.77 -1.52 16.97
CA PRO A 44 -0.53 -1.57 16.31
C PRO A 44 -1.51 -0.52 16.81
N ALA A 45 -1.38 -0.06 18.06
CA ALA A 45 -2.24 0.97 18.63
C ALA A 45 -2.02 2.35 17.98
N THR A 46 -0.88 2.53 17.28
CA THR A 46 -0.54 3.76 16.57
C THR A 46 -0.85 3.71 15.08
N CYS A 47 -1.31 2.57 14.56
CA CYS A 47 -1.65 2.39 13.14
C CYS A 47 -3.15 2.64 12.92
N SER A 48 -3.49 3.84 12.47
CA SER A 48 -4.85 4.27 12.19
C SER A 48 -5.37 3.74 10.86
N PHE A 49 -6.68 3.61 10.75
CA PHE A 49 -7.34 3.42 9.46
C PHE A 49 -7.35 4.76 8.70
N GLN A 50 -6.59 4.83 7.61
CA GLN A 50 -6.29 6.06 6.86
C GLN A 50 -7.48 6.61 6.03
N PHE A 51 -8.64 5.96 6.04
CA PHE A 51 -9.83 6.44 5.34
C PHE A 51 -10.54 7.49 6.19
N ASP A 52 -10.40 8.76 5.81
CA ASP A 52 -11.15 9.87 6.37
C ASP A 52 -11.84 10.66 5.25
N PRO A 53 -13.13 10.38 4.97
CA PRO A 53 -13.87 11.05 3.89
C PRO A 53 -14.16 12.52 4.21
N VAL A 54 -14.01 12.96 5.46
CA VAL A 54 -14.31 14.32 5.94
C VAL A 54 -13.03 15.14 6.15
N GLY A 55 -11.87 14.49 6.25
CA GLY A 55 -10.54 15.13 6.32
C GLY A 55 -10.25 15.84 7.65
N LEU A 56 -10.89 15.41 8.75
CA LEU A 56 -10.73 15.99 10.08
C LEU A 56 -9.54 15.39 10.85
N ARG A 57 -9.16 14.15 10.53
CA ARG A 57 -8.12 13.39 11.21
C ARG A 57 -6.76 13.71 10.61
N LYS A 58 -5.81 14.01 11.48
CA LYS A 58 -4.40 14.10 11.12
C LYS A 58 -3.74 12.77 11.51
N PHE A 59 -3.28 12.05 10.51
CA PHE A 59 -2.58 10.78 10.67
C PHE A 59 -1.09 11.08 10.83
N THR A 60 -0.66 11.31 12.08
CA THR A 60 0.66 11.86 12.40
C THR A 60 1.58 10.90 13.13
N SER A 61 1.10 9.69 13.46
CA SER A 61 1.96 8.69 14.09
C SER A 61 3.02 8.18 13.10
N SER A 62 4.12 7.62 13.61
CA SER A 62 5.13 7.01 12.74
C SER A 62 4.57 5.85 11.90
N CYS A 63 3.62 5.05 12.43
CA CYS A 63 2.98 3.98 11.67
C CYS A 63 2.12 4.53 10.53
N ASP A 64 1.33 5.57 10.81
CA ASP A 64 0.47 6.22 9.83
C ASP A 64 1.29 6.83 8.68
N VAL A 65 2.41 7.47 9.01
CA VAL A 65 3.36 8.03 8.02
C VAL A 65 3.93 6.93 7.14
N ALA A 66 4.37 5.81 7.72
CA ALA A 66 4.95 4.69 6.97
C ALA A 66 3.93 4.04 6.03
N THR A 67 2.75 3.70 6.55
CA THR A 67 1.66 3.06 5.79
C THR A 67 1.11 3.99 4.71
N ALA A 68 0.98 5.29 4.97
CA ALA A 68 0.59 6.29 3.97
C ALA A 68 1.61 6.40 2.84
N ALA A 69 2.91 6.41 3.16
CA ALA A 69 3.97 6.49 2.16
C ALA A 69 3.99 5.26 1.24
N LEU A 70 3.87 4.05 1.81
CA LEU A 70 3.76 2.81 1.04
C LEU A 70 2.50 2.77 0.17
N THR A 71 1.36 3.20 0.73
CA THR A 71 0.10 3.31 -0.01
C THR A 71 0.22 4.28 -1.19
N LYS A 72 0.85 5.44 -0.99
CA LYS A 72 1.11 6.43 -2.05
C LYS A 72 2.06 5.88 -3.12
N ALA A 73 2.99 5.00 -2.76
CA ALA A 73 3.88 4.32 -3.69
C ALA A 73 3.20 3.13 -4.40
N GLY A 74 1.95 2.78 -4.05
CA GLY A 74 1.25 1.62 -4.61
C GLY A 74 1.87 0.28 -4.19
N VAL A 75 2.63 0.26 -3.10
CA VAL A 75 3.32 -0.93 -2.60
C VAL A 75 2.42 -1.67 -1.60
N PRO A 76 2.06 -2.93 -1.84
CA PRO A 76 1.36 -3.75 -0.86
C PRO A 76 2.26 -4.00 0.36
N TYR A 77 1.69 -3.89 1.56
CA TYR A 77 2.42 -4.10 2.81
C TYR A 77 1.57 -4.86 3.82
N ASP A 78 2.27 -5.48 4.78
CA ASP A 78 1.66 -6.07 5.97
C ASP A 78 2.19 -5.38 7.23
N VAL A 79 1.32 -5.17 8.22
CA VAL A 79 1.72 -4.59 9.51
C VAL A 79 2.06 -5.71 10.48
N GLN A 80 3.28 -5.69 11.00
CA GLN A 80 3.78 -6.62 12.01
C GLN A 80 3.82 -5.93 13.37
N PRO A 81 3.28 -6.55 14.43
CA PRO A 81 3.23 -5.93 15.75
C PRO A 81 4.64 -5.80 16.35
N ALA A 82 4.92 -4.62 16.91
CA ALA A 82 6.12 -4.33 17.68
C ALA A 82 5.76 -3.94 19.13
N ALA A 83 6.78 -3.75 19.97
CA ALA A 83 6.59 -3.30 21.34
C ALA A 83 5.90 -1.93 21.39
N ALA A 84 5.06 -1.72 22.40
CA ALA A 84 4.33 -0.47 22.54
C ALA A 84 5.27 0.75 22.59
N GLY A 85 4.92 1.82 21.88
CA GLY A 85 5.75 3.03 21.76
C GLY A 85 6.99 2.91 20.88
N SER A 86 7.20 1.79 20.18
CA SER A 86 8.28 1.67 19.18
C SER A 86 8.00 2.57 17.97
N LEU A 87 9.03 3.26 17.49
CA LEU A 87 8.96 3.96 16.20
C LEU A 87 8.75 2.96 15.06
N ALA A 88 7.83 3.27 14.15
CA ALA A 88 7.55 2.39 13.01
C ALA A 88 8.75 2.26 12.08
N MET A 89 8.93 1.06 11.53
CA MET A 89 10.02 0.74 10.62
C MET A 89 9.48 -0.05 9.43
N VAL A 90 9.91 0.30 8.22
CA VAL A 90 9.56 -0.40 6.99
C VAL A 90 10.71 -1.31 6.60
N ASN A 91 10.49 -2.62 6.66
CA ASN A 91 11.42 -3.63 6.19
C ASN A 91 11.01 -4.08 4.78
N VAL A 92 11.94 -4.04 3.84
CA VAL A 92 11.70 -4.51 2.47
C VAL A 92 12.97 -5.17 1.91
N GLY A 93 12.89 -6.46 1.62
CA GLY A 93 14.07 -7.25 1.27
C GLY A 93 15.13 -7.20 2.38
N SER A 94 16.33 -6.72 2.06
CA SER A 94 17.42 -6.50 3.03
C SER A 94 17.48 -5.07 3.59
N ALA A 95 16.61 -4.16 3.14
CA ALA A 95 16.60 -2.77 3.56
C ALA A 95 15.61 -2.54 4.70
N SER A 96 15.96 -1.59 5.58
CA SER A 96 15.12 -1.16 6.68
C SER A 96 15.12 0.37 6.74
N VAL A 97 13.93 0.97 6.72
CA VAL A 97 13.74 2.42 6.71
C VAL A 97 12.92 2.81 7.92
N THR A 98 13.52 3.60 8.82
CA THR A 98 12.86 4.06 10.05
C THR A 98 11.94 5.23 9.73
N SER A 99 10.68 5.14 10.15
CA SER A 99 9.70 6.22 10.05
C SER A 99 9.94 7.30 11.12
N TYR A 100 9.09 8.32 11.15
CA TYR A 100 9.20 9.42 12.10
C TYR A 100 7.82 9.84 12.61
N GLU A 101 7.78 10.40 13.82
CA GLU A 101 6.57 11.03 14.36
C GLU A 101 6.36 12.39 13.69
N ALA A 102 5.23 12.55 13.00
CA ALA A 102 4.84 13.82 12.42
C ALA A 102 4.08 14.72 13.42
N ALA A 103 3.72 14.18 14.59
CA ALA A 103 3.02 14.91 15.64
C ALA A 103 3.91 16.04 16.19
N GLY A 104 3.37 17.27 16.21
CA GLY A 104 4.07 18.43 16.77
C GLY A 104 5.12 19.08 15.85
N LEU A 105 5.36 18.54 14.65
CA LEU A 105 6.24 19.19 13.66
C LEU A 105 5.55 20.41 13.03
N THR A 106 6.34 21.44 12.74
CA THR A 106 5.90 22.51 11.84
C THR A 106 5.69 21.99 10.41
N LYS A 107 5.03 22.76 9.56
CA LYS A 107 4.76 22.34 8.17
C LYS A 107 6.07 22.18 7.38
N GLU A 108 7.04 23.03 7.65
CA GLU A 108 8.36 23.06 7.02
C GLU A 108 9.18 21.84 7.45
N GLU A 109 9.24 21.55 8.76
CA GLU A 109 9.93 20.38 9.29
C GLU A 109 9.27 19.07 8.85
N GLY A 110 7.93 19.03 8.89
CA GLY A 110 7.16 17.87 8.44
C GLY A 110 7.39 17.57 6.97
N LYS A 111 7.48 18.59 6.11
CA LYS A 111 7.83 18.43 4.71
C LYS A 111 9.26 17.92 4.53
N ALA A 112 10.23 18.50 5.21
CA ALA A 112 11.62 18.07 5.12
C ALA A 112 11.80 16.60 5.55
N LYS A 113 11.14 16.18 6.64
CA LYS A 113 11.13 14.79 7.10
C LYS A 113 10.41 13.86 6.12
N ALA A 114 9.28 14.29 5.55
CA ALA A 114 8.54 13.51 4.56
C ALA A 114 9.36 13.30 3.27
N ASP A 115 10.05 14.33 2.81
CA ASP A 115 10.89 14.27 1.61
C ASP A 115 12.11 13.36 1.84
N ALA A 116 12.76 13.46 3.01
CA ALA A 116 13.87 12.58 3.38
C ALA A 116 13.44 11.11 3.49
N PHE A 117 12.38 10.83 4.26
CA PHE A 117 11.83 9.48 4.40
C PHE A 117 11.35 8.92 3.07
N GLY A 118 10.68 9.72 2.25
CA GLY A 118 10.22 9.33 0.92
C GLY A 118 11.37 8.98 -0.03
N ALA A 119 12.49 9.69 0.03
CA ALA A 119 13.69 9.39 -0.76
C ALA A 119 14.37 8.08 -0.32
N GLU A 120 14.53 7.88 0.98
CA GLU A 120 15.08 6.64 1.56
C GLU A 120 14.19 5.45 1.22
N LEU A 121 12.88 5.57 1.45
CA LEU A 121 11.91 4.53 1.14
C LEU A 121 11.89 4.19 -0.35
N LYS A 122 11.88 5.20 -1.24
CA LYS A 122 11.93 4.97 -2.68
C LYS A 122 13.19 4.20 -3.08
N THR A 123 14.32 4.53 -2.49
CA THR A 123 15.60 3.83 -2.75
C THR A 123 15.50 2.37 -2.31
N ALA A 124 15.05 2.13 -1.08
CA ALA A 124 14.86 0.79 -0.54
C ALA A 124 13.90 -0.07 -1.40
N LEU A 125 12.75 0.50 -1.79
CA LEU A 125 11.77 -0.14 -2.67
C LEU A 125 12.37 -0.48 -4.04
N THR A 126 13.10 0.45 -4.65
CA THR A 126 13.73 0.24 -5.95
C THR A 126 14.78 -0.87 -5.88
N THR A 127 15.62 -0.88 -4.84
CA THR A 127 16.60 -1.95 -4.59
C THR A 127 15.95 -3.31 -4.37
N ALA A 128 14.78 -3.33 -3.72
CA ALA A 128 13.97 -4.53 -3.51
C ALA A 128 13.16 -4.96 -4.75
N GLY A 129 13.32 -4.28 -5.89
CA GLY A 129 12.67 -4.64 -7.16
C GLY A 129 11.27 -4.07 -7.38
N TYR A 130 10.78 -3.20 -6.49
CA TYR A 130 9.48 -2.55 -6.69
C TYR A 130 9.60 -1.49 -7.79
N PRO A 131 8.76 -1.57 -8.85
CA PRO A 131 8.81 -0.63 -9.95
C PRO A 131 8.22 0.73 -9.54
N ALA A 132 8.85 1.82 -9.96
CA ALA A 132 8.31 3.17 -9.73
C ALA A 132 7.00 3.43 -10.51
N LYS A 133 6.79 2.72 -11.62
CA LYS A 133 5.59 2.74 -12.46
C LYS A 133 5.42 1.37 -13.12
N ALA A 134 4.18 0.99 -13.43
CA ALA A 134 3.92 -0.22 -14.21
C ALA A 134 4.65 -0.15 -15.56
N ASP A 135 5.31 -1.24 -15.93
CA ASP A 135 5.98 -1.38 -17.23
C ASP A 135 4.95 -1.66 -18.31
N GLY A 136 4.70 -0.66 -19.17
CA GLY A 136 3.70 -0.73 -20.24
C GLY A 136 3.90 -1.91 -21.21
N ALA A 137 5.12 -2.40 -21.38
CA ALA A 137 5.40 -3.56 -22.24
C ALA A 137 4.96 -4.89 -21.60
N ARG A 138 4.84 -4.94 -20.28
CA ARG A 138 4.45 -6.13 -19.52
C ARG A 138 2.96 -6.15 -19.16
N ILE A 139 2.22 -5.07 -19.42
CA ILE A 139 0.79 -5.00 -19.15
C ILE A 139 0.04 -5.89 -20.12
N ASN A 140 -0.72 -6.85 -19.60
CA ASN A 140 -1.74 -7.55 -20.36
C ASN A 140 -2.99 -6.67 -20.43
N ILE A 141 -3.05 -5.82 -21.47
CA ILE A 141 -4.14 -4.85 -21.66
C ILE A 141 -5.49 -5.57 -21.78
N ALA A 142 -5.57 -6.64 -22.56
CA ALA A 142 -6.81 -7.39 -22.77
C ALA A 142 -7.33 -8.01 -21.48
N GLY A 143 -6.46 -8.67 -20.71
CA GLY A 143 -6.80 -9.24 -19.40
C GLY A 143 -7.22 -8.17 -18.39
N THR A 144 -6.51 -7.04 -18.37
CA THR A 144 -6.85 -5.89 -17.50
C THR A 144 -8.23 -5.32 -17.83
N ILE A 145 -8.51 -5.07 -19.12
CA ILE A 145 -9.82 -4.56 -19.56
C ILE A 145 -10.93 -5.55 -19.24
N PHE A 146 -10.72 -6.85 -19.46
CA PHE A 146 -11.71 -7.87 -19.13
C PHE A 146 -12.06 -7.88 -17.64
N MET A 147 -11.05 -7.81 -16.76
CA MET A 147 -11.28 -7.74 -15.31
C MET A 147 -12.02 -6.47 -14.89
N LEU A 148 -11.67 -5.32 -15.48
CA LEU A 148 -12.38 -4.06 -15.24
C LEU A 148 -13.83 -4.10 -15.74
N TRP A 149 -14.07 -4.65 -16.93
CA TRP A 149 -15.42 -4.82 -17.49
C TRP A 149 -16.29 -5.70 -16.58
N LEU A 150 -15.72 -6.79 -16.06
CA LEU A 150 -16.42 -7.66 -15.12
C LEU A 150 -16.80 -6.94 -13.83
N LEU A 151 -15.91 -6.09 -13.28
CA LEU A 151 -16.24 -5.24 -12.13
C LEU A 151 -17.35 -4.23 -12.44
N VAL A 152 -17.34 -3.61 -13.63
CA VAL A 152 -18.40 -2.70 -14.07
C VAL A 152 -19.74 -3.41 -14.15
N LEU A 153 -19.76 -4.65 -14.64
CA LEU A 153 -20.97 -5.47 -14.72
C LEU A 153 -21.59 -5.78 -13.35
N TYR A 154 -20.79 -5.80 -12.27
CA TYR A 154 -21.32 -6.08 -10.93
C TYR A 154 -22.03 -4.89 -10.29
N VAL A 155 -21.72 -3.67 -10.74
CA VAL A 155 -22.32 -2.42 -10.22
C VAL A 155 -23.37 -1.83 -11.16
N THR A 156 -23.62 -2.50 -12.30
CA THR A 156 -24.68 -2.17 -13.26
C THR A 156 -25.92 -3.01 -12.98
#